data_AF-A0A3D1FYJ9-F1
#
_entry.id   AF-A0A3D1FYJ9-F1
#
_cell.length_a   1.000
_cell.length_b   1.000
_cell.length_c   1.000
_cell.angle_alpha   90.00
_cell.angle_beta   90.00
_cell.angle_gamma   90.00
#
_symmetry.space_group_name_H-M   'P 1'
#
loop_
_entity.id
_entity.type
_entity.pdbx_description
1 polymer ?
#
loop_
_entity_poly.entity_id
_entity_poly.type
_entity_poly.pdbx_seq_one_letter_code
_entity_poly.pdbx_strand_id
1 'polypeptide(L)'
;MKKLDLYVLKSFIRPLIPTLGIMVFFFLMQMVWKYVDDLAGKGIEWYVLLELLFYWAASVVPFALPVSVLFAALLTFGNFGEHYELAAMKGSGISLFRGIRSLIVLNIAIAFGAFY
;
A
#
# COMPACT_ATOMS: atom_id res chain seq x y z
N MET A 1 -26.06 2.22 8.41
CA MET A 1 -25.08 1.54 7.53
C MET A 1 -24.03 2.51 6.98
N LYS A 2 -23.28 3.25 7.83
CA LYS A 2 -22.23 4.15 7.31
C LYS A 2 -20.99 4.24 8.21
N LYS A 3 -21.15 4.28 9.54
CA LYS A 3 -20.02 4.53 10.44
C LYS A 3 -18.99 3.40 10.49
N LEU A 4 -19.45 2.14 10.50
CA LEU A 4 -18.56 0.97 10.65
C LEU A 4 -17.77 0.70 9.36
N ASP A 5 -18.39 0.81 8.19
CA ASP A 5 -17.68 0.72 6.90
C ASP A 5 -16.68 1.86 6.73
N LEU A 6 -17.08 3.10 7.07
CA LEU A 6 -16.17 4.25 7.01
C LEU A 6 -14.99 4.11 7.98
N TYR A 7 -15.23 3.53 9.17
CA TYR A 7 -14.19 3.24 10.13
C TYR A 7 -13.20 2.21 9.59
N VAL A 8 -13.69 1.10 9.03
CA VAL A 8 -12.85 0.07 8.41
C VAL A 8 -12.02 0.64 7.25
N LEU A 9 -12.62 1.45 6.37
CA LEU A 9 -11.87 2.13 5.31
C LEU A 9 -10.80 3.07 5.86
N LYS A 10 -11.13 3.90 6.86
CA LYS A 10 -10.17 4.84 7.44
C LYS A 10 -9.02 4.12 8.13
N SER A 11 -9.30 3.00 8.80
CA SER A 11 -8.31 2.13 9.44
C SER A 11 -7.44 1.36 8.44
N PHE A 12 -7.88 1.23 7.19
CA PHE A 12 -7.08 0.64 6.09
C PHE A 12 -6.26 1.67 5.33
N ILE A 13 -6.83 2.84 5.02
CA ILE A 13 -6.11 3.91 4.31
C ILE A 13 -4.94 4.45 5.15
N ARG A 14 -5.11 4.52 6.47
CA ARG A 14 -4.07 4.96 7.41
C ARG A 14 -2.75 4.19 7.27
N PRO A 15 -2.73 2.85 7.31
CA PRO A 15 -1.51 2.08 7.06
C PRO A 15 -1.14 1.98 5.57
N LEU A 16 -2.10 2.04 4.63
CA LEU A 16 -1.82 1.91 3.20
C LEU A 16 -0.87 2.97 2.64
N ILE A 17 -1.06 4.24 2.99
CA ILE A 17 -0.22 5.34 2.49
C ILE A 17 1.26 5.17 2.88
N PRO A 18 1.61 5.00 4.17
CA PRO A 18 3.00 4.80 4.56
C PRO A 18 3.57 3.47 4.07
N THR A 19 2.79 2.37 4.04
CA THR A 19 3.30 1.09 3.52
C THR A 19 3.59 1.18 2.02
N LEU A 20 2.75 1.88 1.25
CA LEU A 20 3.01 2.12 -0.17
C LEU A 20 4.30 2.94 -0.37
N GLY A 21 4.47 4.02 0.39
CA GLY A 21 5.69 4.83 0.33
C GLY A 21 6.96 4.03 0.66
N ILE A 22 6.91 3.21 1.70
CA ILE A 22 8.01 2.32 2.09
C ILE A 22 8.29 1.29 0.98
N MET A 23 7.26 0.69 0.39
CA MET A 23 7.43 -0.30 -0.67
C MET A 23 7.98 0.31 -1.96
N VAL A 24 7.49 1.48 -2.38
CA VAL A 24 8.04 2.21 -3.54
C VAL A 24 9.51 2.55 -3.30
N PHE A 25 9.86 3.05 -2.11
CA PHE A 25 11.24 3.35 -1.75
C PHE A 25 12.12 2.08 -1.76
N PHE A 26 11.62 0.97 -1.22
CA PHE A 26 12.31 -0.31 -1.21
C PHE A 26 12.62 -0.80 -2.63
N PHE A 27 11.63 -0.82 -3.53
CA PHE A 27 11.82 -1.22 -4.93
C PHE A 27 12.71 -0.23 -5.70
N LEU A 28 12.62 1.07 -5.40
CA LEU A 28 13.48 2.07 -6.01
C LEU A 28 14.95 1.86 -5.61
N MET A 29 15.23 1.59 -4.33
CA MET A 29 16.59 1.25 -3.87
C MET A 29 17.09 -0.04 -4.53
N GLN A 30 16.22 -1.04 -4.71
CA GLN A 30 16.56 -2.25 -5.45
C GLN A 30 16.96 -1.93 -6.91
N MET A 31 16.26 -1.02 -7.58
CA MET A 31 16.62 -0.58 -8.93
C MET A 31 17.94 0.17 -8.97
N VAL A 32 18.18 1.08 -8.02
CA VAL A 32 19.46 1.82 -7.92
C VAL A 32 20.63 0.86 -7.77
N TRP A 33 20.51 -0.14 -6.90
CA TRP A 33 21.54 -1.17 -6.74
C TRP A 33 21.76 -1.99 -8.02
N LYS A 34 20.67 -2.38 -8.69
CA LYS A 34 20.74 -3.16 -9.93
C LYS A 34 21.47 -2.42 -11.06
N TYR A 35 21.28 -1.11 -11.15
CA TYR A 35 21.83 -0.27 -12.21
C TYR A 35 22.99 0.62 -11.71
N VAL A 36 23.58 0.30 -10.55
CA VAL A 36 24.62 1.15 -9.95
C VAL A 36 25.84 1.24 -10.86
N ASP A 37 26.23 0.13 -11.48
CA ASP A 37 27.37 0.08 -12.42
C ASP A 37 27.08 0.83 -13.72
N ASP A 38 25.80 0.88 -14.12
CA ASP A 38 25.35 1.61 -15.30
C ASP A 38 25.19 3.11 -15.05
N LEU A 39 25.01 3.53 -13.80
CA LEU A 39 24.89 4.93 -13.37
C LEU A 39 26.24 5.52 -12.98
N ALA A 40 27.12 4.71 -12.38
CA ALA A 40 28.42 5.13 -11.90
C ALA A 40 29.38 5.41 -13.06
N GLY A 41 29.96 6.62 -13.08
CA GLY A 41 31.02 6.98 -14.03
C GLY A 41 30.55 7.58 -15.36
N LYS A 42 29.23 7.75 -15.59
CA LYS A 42 28.70 8.34 -16.84
C LYS A 42 28.64 9.87 -16.89
N GLY A 43 29.14 10.58 -15.87
CA GLY A 43 29.16 12.05 -15.85
C GLY A 43 27.76 12.70 -15.87
N ILE A 44 26.75 11.98 -15.37
CA ILE A 44 25.35 12.42 -15.41
C ILE A 44 25.14 13.61 -14.46
N GLU A 45 24.52 14.66 -14.96
CA GLU A 45 24.13 15.81 -14.14
C GLU A 45 23.09 15.41 -13.09
N TRP A 46 23.17 16.00 -11.88
CA TRP A 46 22.32 15.65 -10.74
C TRP A 46 20.82 15.81 -11.02
N TYR A 47 20.43 16.73 -11.91
CA TYR A 47 19.03 16.94 -12.31
C TYR A 47 18.49 15.77 -13.13
N VAL A 48 19.28 15.26 -14.07
CA VAL A 48 18.94 14.08 -14.88
C VAL A 48 18.83 12.84 -14.00
N LEU A 49 19.66 12.73 -12.96
CA LEU A 49 19.56 11.67 -11.97
C LEU A 49 18.23 11.72 -11.20
N LEU A 50 17.80 12.91 -10.78
CA LEU A 50 16.50 13.09 -10.11
C LEU A 50 15.33 12.75 -11.02
N GLU A 51 15.37 13.17 -12.28
CA GLU A 51 14.33 12.85 -13.26
C GLU A 51 14.25 11.34 -13.48
N LEU A 52 15.40 10.67 -13.62
CA LEU A 52 15.49 9.22 -13.75
C LEU A 52 14.93 8.50 -12.52
N LEU A 53 15.30 8.93 -11.32
CA LEU A 53 14.78 8.36 -10.08
C LEU A 53 13.27 8.54 -9.98
N PHE A 54 12.71 9.66 -10.45
CA PHE A 54 11.28 9.89 -10.48
C PHE A 54 10.57 8.94 -11.45
N TYR A 55 11.09 8.75 -12.67
CA TYR A 55 10.54 7.78 -13.62
C TYR A 55 10.65 6.35 -13.10
N TRP A 56 11.74 6.00 -12.42
CA TRP A 56 11.89 4.69 -11.78
C TRP A 56 10.95 4.51 -10.59
N ALA A 57 10.70 5.55 -9.80
CA ALA A 57 9.71 5.50 -8.74
C ALA A 57 8.33 5.18 -9.32
N ALA A 58 7.94 5.85 -10.41
CA ALA A 58 6.67 5.62 -11.09
C ALA A 58 6.57 4.18 -11.66
N SER A 59 7.66 3.64 -12.21
CA SER A 59 7.64 2.29 -12.81
C SER A 59 7.53 1.17 -11.77
N VAL A 60 7.93 1.41 -10.52
CA VAL A 60 7.80 0.41 -9.44
C VAL A 60 6.48 0.47 -8.69
N VAL A 61 5.68 1.53 -8.85
CA VAL A 61 4.37 1.68 -8.19
C VAL A 61 3.42 0.49 -8.45
N PRO A 62 3.26 -0.02 -9.68
CA PRO A 62 2.38 -1.17 -9.94
C PRO A 62 2.81 -2.44 -9.19
N PHE A 63 4.11 -2.61 -8.93
CA PHE A 63 4.64 -3.73 -8.14
C PHE A 63 4.53 -3.49 -6.64
N ALA A 64 4.71 -2.24 -6.19
CA ALA A 64 4.60 -1.84 -4.79
C ALA A 64 3.16 -1.87 -4.27
N LEU A 65 2.18 -1.55 -5.12
CA LEU A 65 0.75 -1.54 -4.78
C LEU A 65 0.23 -2.85 -4.18
N PRO A 66 0.31 -4.02 -4.85
CA PRO A 66 -0.22 -5.27 -4.30
C PRO A 66 0.44 -5.67 -2.99
N VAL A 67 1.75 -5.46 -2.86
CA VAL A 67 2.49 -5.76 -1.62
C VAL A 67 2.05 -4.83 -0.49
N SER A 68 1.97 -3.52 -0.75
CA SER A 68 1.54 -2.53 0.23
C SER A 68 0.10 -2.75 0.72
N VAL A 69 -0.78 -3.20 -0.17
CA VAL A 69 -2.17 -3.58 0.14
C VAL A 69 -2.22 -4.76 1.11
N LEU A 70 -1.40 -5.79 0.88
CA LEU A 70 -1.32 -6.94 1.77
C LEU A 70 -0.82 -6.55 3.17
N PHE A 71 0.24 -5.74 3.24
CA PHE A 71 0.76 -5.23 4.51
C PHE A 71 -0.26 -4.33 5.22
N ALA A 72 -0.94 -3.44 4.50
CA ALA A 72 -1.97 -2.59 5.07
C ALA A 72 -3.13 -3.41 5.62
N ALA A 73 -3.60 -4.42 4.88
CA ALA A 73 -4.66 -5.32 5.34
C ALA A 73 -4.24 -6.06 6.62
N LEU A 74 -3.02 -6.61 6.63
CA LEU A 74 -2.48 -7.31 7.81
C LEU A 74 -2.43 -6.39 9.03
N LEU A 75 -1.92 -5.17 8.88
CA LEU A 75 -1.85 -4.19 9.97
C LEU A 75 -3.24 -3.77 10.45
N THR A 76 -4.19 -3.53 9.55
CA THR A 76 -5.56 -3.15 9.92
C THR A 76 -6.28 -4.27 10.69
N PHE A 77 -6.24 -5.50 10.17
CA PHE A 77 -6.89 -6.63 10.84
C PHE A 77 -6.15 -7.07 12.10
N GLY A 78 -4.81 -6.94 12.13
CA GLY A 78 -4.00 -7.15 13.33
C GLY A 78 -4.42 -6.18 14.44
N ASN A 79 -4.53 -4.89 14.12
CA ASN A 79 -4.96 -3.87 15.07
C ASN A 79 -6.38 -4.10 15.60
N PHE A 80 -7.31 -4.55 14.74
CA PHE A 80 -8.65 -4.94 15.17
C PHE A 80 -8.67 -6.19 16.06
N GLY A 81 -7.69 -7.09 15.90
CA GLY A 81 -7.47 -8.25 16.76
C GLY A 81 -6.94 -7.85 18.14
N GLU A 82 -5.92 -6.99 18.19
CA GLU A 82 -5.29 -6.51 19.43
C GLU A 82 -6.28 -5.72 20.31
N HIS A 83 -7.12 -4.89 19.71
CA HIS A 83 -8.10 -4.08 20.43
C HIS A 83 -9.41 -4.84 20.71
N TYR A 84 -9.47 -6.15 20.46
CA TYR A 84 -10.69 -6.97 20.56
C TYR A 84 -11.89 -6.44 19.75
N GLU A 85 -11.67 -5.54 18.79
CA GLU A 85 -12.73 -4.96 17.96
C GLU A 85 -13.40 -6.02 17.08
N LEU A 86 -12.64 -7.00 16.58
CA LEU A 86 -13.20 -8.15 15.84
C LEU A 86 -14.12 -9.00 16.73
N ALA A 87 -13.75 -9.18 18.01
CA ALA A 87 -14.55 -9.92 18.97
C ALA A 87 -15.82 -9.14 19.37
N ALA A 88 -15.71 -7.83 19.59
CA ALA A 88 -16.83 -6.94 19.88
C ALA A 88 -17.83 -6.86 18.69
N MET A 89 -17.32 -6.82 17.45
CA MET A 89 -18.16 -6.87 16.25
C MET A 89 -18.94 -8.18 16.16
N LYS A 90 -18.28 -9.33 16.36
CA LYS A 90 -18.97 -10.63 16.39
C LYS A 90 -19.96 -10.73 17.55
N GLY A 91 -19.61 -10.24 18.73
CA GLY A 91 -20.46 -10.27 19.93
C GLY A 91 -21.69 -9.36 19.83
N SER A 92 -21.65 -8.30 19.02
CA SER A 92 -22.78 -7.41 18.73
C SER A 92 -23.67 -7.90 17.57
N GLY A 93 -23.44 -9.12 17.07
CA GLY A 93 -24.21 -9.71 15.96
C GLY A 93 -23.84 -9.17 14.58
N ILE A 94 -22.78 -8.38 14.45
CA ILE A 94 -22.31 -7.86 13.17
C ILE A 94 -21.38 -8.89 12.54
N SER A 95 -21.72 -9.35 11.32
CA SER A 95 -20.85 -10.29 10.63
C SER A 95 -19.52 -9.63 10.26
N LEU A 96 -18.41 -10.29 10.61
CA LEU A 96 -17.05 -9.88 10.24
C LEU A 96 -16.90 -9.71 8.72
N PHE A 97 -17.64 -10.55 7.98
CA PHE A 97 -17.72 -10.53 6.51
C PHE A 97 -18.17 -9.18 5.94
N ARG A 98 -18.94 -8.38 6.70
CA ARG A 98 -19.34 -7.05 6.25
C ARG A 98 -18.14 -6.09 6.12
N GLY A 99 -17.24 -6.08 7.10
CA GLY A 99 -16.02 -5.27 7.04
C GLY A 99 -15.06 -5.71 5.94
N ILE A 100 -14.91 -7.02 5.77
CA ILE A 100 -14.10 -7.62 4.70
C ILE A 100 -14.64 -7.23 3.31
N ARG A 101 -15.97 -7.23 3.11
CA ARG A 101 -16.58 -6.85 1.83
C ARG A 101 -16.24 -5.41 1.41
N SER A 102 -16.29 -4.46 2.35
CA SER A 102 -15.97 -3.06 2.08
C SER A 102 -14.50 -2.87 1.65
N LEU A 103 -13.59 -3.68 2.19
CA LEU A 103 -12.19 -3.70 1.79
C LEU A 103 -11.98 -4.36 0.42
N ILE A 104 -12.72 -5.44 0.10
CA ILE A 104 -12.65 -6.07 -1.22
C ILE A 104 -13.04 -5.08 -2.33
N VAL A 105 -14.12 -4.31 -2.14
CA VAL A 105 -14.55 -3.29 -3.11
C VAL A 105 -13.49 -2.22 -3.31
N LEU A 106 -12.88 -1.74 -2.22
CA LEU A 106 -11.78 -0.77 -2.29
C LEU A 106 -10.56 -1.33 -3.03
N ASN A 107 -10.18 -2.58 -2.74
CA ASN A 107 -9.03 -3.22 -3.38
C ASN A 107 -9.27 -3.49 -4.87
N ILE A 108 -10.49 -3.81 -5.28
CA ILE A 108 -10.85 -3.89 -6.70
C ILE A 108 -10.69 -2.52 -7.36
N ALA A 109 -11.16 -1.44 -6.73
CA ALA A 109 -10.97 -0.09 -7.26
C ALA A 109 -9.48 0.31 -7.38
N ILE A 110 -8.66 -0.05 -6.38
CA ILE A 110 -7.21 0.14 -6.42
C ILE A 110 -6.59 -0.68 -7.55
N ALA A 111 -7.02 -1.92 -7.75
CA ALA A 111 -6.52 -2.77 -8.83
C ALA A 111 -6.84 -2.19 -10.22
N PHE A 112 -8.04 -1.64 -10.43
CA PHE A 112 -8.37 -0.92 -11.65
C PHE A 112 -7.53 0.34 -11.85
N GLY A 113 -7.31 1.12 -10.78
CA GLY A 113 -6.44 2.30 -10.82
C GLY A 113 -4.95 2.00 -10.95
N ALA A 114 -4.51 0.77 -10.66
CA ALA A 114 -3.13 0.33 -10.85
C ALA A 114 -2.84 -0.12 -12.28
N PHE A 115 -3.87 -0.51 -13.02
CA PHE A 115 -3.76 -1.01 -14.40
C PHE A 115 -3.71 0.12 -15.44
N TYR A 116 -4.26 1.28 -15.09
CA TYR A 116 -4.25 2.52 -15.89
C TYR A 116 -3.18 3.48 -15.41
#